data_AF-M7U2W4-F1
#
_entry.id   AF-M7U2W4-F1
#
_cell.length_a   1.000
_cell.length_b   1.000
_cell.length_c   1.000
_cell.angle_alpha   90.00
_cell.angle_beta   90.00
_cell.angle_gamma   90.00
#
_symmetry.space_group_name_H-M   'P 1'
#
loop_
_entity.id
_entity.type
_entity.pdbx_description
1 polymer ?
#
loop_
_entity_poly.entity_id
_entity_poly.type
_entity_poly.pdbx_seq_one_letter_code
_entity_poly.pdbx_strand_id
1 'polypeptide(L)'
;MDPQVLRMIYRPQSTMISPSQEPLNHFHLFPKLLPELRILVWRYACTTRTVEVRYDPTIDRCRSITPPPAILQANHESRTEALRVYTLSFATKTSEPRIYFNPYIDVLYLPRHRAMGYDETLRDFRAFLNAPELLDDVKAIGIDHVDVEIKRPWESYNKATLMRSFPNLDLVKLIIKEERRPCGKLDEDFEFVEPRMEPEDILRIWVDFKQSFVREERTLKEIAMGLEKEYMGWALPTVRVQTKVKKGIV
;
A
#
# COMPACT_ATOMS: atom_id res chain seq x y z
N MET A 1 -35.96 11.15 23.13
CA MET A 1 -34.98 11.95 23.89
C MET A 1 -33.63 11.73 23.22
N ASP A 2 -33.11 12.79 22.60
CA ASP A 2 -32.01 12.78 21.62
C ASP A 2 -30.62 12.78 22.32
N PRO A 3 -29.66 11.90 21.92
CA PRO A 3 -28.30 11.85 22.48
C PRO A 3 -27.47 13.13 22.34
N GLN A 4 -27.93 14.12 21.56
CA GLN A 4 -27.21 15.38 21.34
C GLN A 4 -27.32 16.37 22.51
N VAL A 5 -28.28 16.20 23.42
CA VAL A 5 -28.53 17.18 24.50
C VAL A 5 -27.52 17.09 25.66
N LEU A 6 -26.85 15.93 25.85
CA LEU A 6 -25.90 15.72 26.96
C LEU A 6 -24.48 16.28 26.71
N ARG A 7 -24.17 16.79 25.50
CA ARG A 7 -22.85 17.36 25.18
C ARG A 7 -22.70 18.86 25.49
N MET A 8 -23.74 19.53 25.97
CA MET A 8 -23.78 20.99 26.09
C MET A 8 -23.58 21.57 27.50
N ILE A 9 -23.21 20.78 28.52
CA ILE A 9 -23.03 21.30 29.89
C ILE A 9 -21.74 20.80 30.53
N TYR A 10 -20.59 21.12 29.90
CA TYR A 10 -19.33 21.45 30.60
C TYR A 10 -18.27 21.84 29.56
N ARG A 11 -18.14 23.14 29.26
CA ARG A 11 -16.91 23.68 28.67
C ARG A 11 -16.11 24.27 29.83
N PRO A 12 -15.05 23.61 30.34
CA PRO A 12 -14.12 24.32 31.20
C PRO A 12 -13.53 25.46 30.38
N GLN A 13 -13.75 26.70 30.84
CA GLN A 13 -13.08 27.87 30.27
C GLN A 13 -11.59 27.68 30.48
N SER A 14 -10.87 27.39 29.39
CA SER A 14 -9.41 27.29 29.39
C SER A 14 -8.83 28.70 29.49
N THR A 15 -8.82 29.26 30.69
CA THR A 15 -7.97 30.41 31.04
C THR A 15 -6.56 29.92 31.27
N MET A 16 -5.85 29.59 30.18
CA MET A 16 -4.39 29.61 30.19
C MET A 16 -3.92 30.34 28.95
N ILE A 17 -3.38 31.54 29.18
CA ILE A 17 -2.51 32.24 28.25
C ILE A 17 -1.39 31.24 27.93
N SER A 18 -1.39 30.70 26.72
CA SER A 18 -0.33 29.79 26.26
C SER A 18 0.96 30.60 26.17
N PRO A 19 2.00 30.33 27.00
CA PRO A 19 3.31 30.87 26.72
C PRO A 19 3.73 30.38 25.33
N SER A 20 4.43 31.21 24.57
CA SER A 20 5.04 30.85 23.27
C SER A 20 5.68 29.47 23.39
N GLN A 21 5.02 28.44 22.83
CA GLN A 21 5.42 27.06 23.03
C GLN A 21 6.68 26.81 22.20
N GLU A 22 7.84 26.89 22.85
CA GLU A 22 9.00 26.20 22.32
C GLU A 22 8.66 24.72 22.15
N PRO A 23 9.11 24.08 21.06
CA PRO A 23 8.82 22.68 20.82
C PRO A 23 9.28 21.85 22.01
N LEU A 24 8.36 21.07 22.58
CA LEU A 24 8.68 20.14 23.67
C LEU A 24 9.62 19.06 23.13
N ASN A 25 10.90 19.16 23.46
CA ASN A 25 11.92 18.21 23.00
C ASN A 25 11.90 16.87 23.77
N HIS A 26 11.08 16.75 24.82
CA HIS A 26 11.07 15.57 25.69
C HIS A 26 9.65 15.21 26.16
N PHE A 27 9.34 13.92 26.16
CA PHE A 27 8.07 13.37 26.65
C PHE A 27 8.30 12.48 27.89
N HIS A 28 8.35 13.11 29.07
CA HIS A 28 8.74 12.47 30.32
C HIS A 28 7.68 11.57 30.97
N LEU A 29 6.44 11.58 30.48
CA LEU A 29 5.35 10.78 31.05
C LEU A 29 5.34 9.35 30.52
N PHE A 30 5.83 9.12 29.30
CA PHE A 30 5.84 7.79 28.70
C PHE A 30 6.59 6.75 29.55
N PRO A 31 7.80 7.01 30.07
CA PRO A 31 8.52 6.04 30.89
C PRO A 31 7.86 5.73 32.23
N LYS A 32 6.90 6.55 32.68
CA LYS A 32 6.14 6.34 33.92
C LYS A 32 4.95 5.39 33.73
N LEU A 33 4.60 5.06 32.49
CA LEU A 33 3.56 4.07 32.20
C LEU A 33 4.05 2.65 32.58
N LEU A 34 3.12 1.83 33.06
CA LEU A 34 3.36 0.41 33.29
C LEU A 34 3.91 -0.24 31.99
N PRO A 35 4.87 -1.18 32.07
CA PRO A 35 5.48 -1.80 30.90
C PRO A 35 4.47 -2.35 29.88
N GLU A 36 3.39 -2.97 30.35
CA GLU A 36 2.32 -3.54 29.52
C GLU A 36 1.63 -2.45 28.70
N LEU A 37 1.38 -1.28 29.30
CA LEU A 37 0.78 -0.14 28.61
C LEU A 37 1.73 0.43 27.57
N ARG A 38 3.04 0.51 27.86
CA ARG A 38 4.04 0.96 26.89
C ARG A 38 4.11 0.04 25.68
N ILE A 39 4.13 -1.27 25.90
CA ILE A 39 4.10 -2.28 24.83
C ILE A 39 2.83 -2.14 24.00
N LEU A 40 1.67 -1.96 24.62
CA LEU A 40 0.42 -1.73 23.90
C LEU A 40 0.51 -0.47 23.04
N VAL A 41 0.99 0.65 23.59
CA VAL A 41 1.18 1.89 22.82
C VAL A 41 2.09 1.64 21.61
N TRP A 42 3.19 0.91 21.77
CA TRP A 42 4.08 0.57 20.65
C TRP A 42 3.39 -0.30 19.60
N ARG A 43 2.61 -1.31 20.00
CA ARG A 43 1.84 -2.12 19.04
C ARG A 43 0.81 -1.31 18.27
N TYR A 44 0.10 -0.40 18.95
CA TYR A 44 -0.86 0.50 18.29
C TYR A 44 -0.19 1.60 17.45
N ALA A 45 1.08 1.91 17.71
CA ALA A 45 1.86 2.85 16.90
C ALA A 45 2.28 2.27 15.54
N CYS A 46 2.19 0.94 15.35
CA CYS A 46 2.34 0.30 14.05
C CYS A 46 1.10 0.62 13.19
N THR A 47 1.18 1.68 12.39
CA THR A 47 0.09 2.10 11.51
C THR A 47 0.21 1.49 10.11
N THR A 48 -0.93 1.23 9.49
CA THR A 48 -0.98 0.88 8.06
C THR A 48 -0.39 2.00 7.23
N ARG A 49 0.50 1.64 6.32
CA ARG A 49 1.14 2.54 5.38
C ARG A 49 1.29 1.86 4.02
N THR A 50 1.51 2.67 3.00
CA THR A 50 1.84 2.17 1.66
C THR A 50 3.35 2.10 1.50
N VAL A 51 3.85 0.91 1.19
CA VAL A 51 5.26 0.68 0.87
C VAL A 51 5.40 0.56 -0.64
N GLU A 52 6.04 1.54 -1.24
CA GLU A 52 6.37 1.49 -2.67
C GLU A 52 7.59 0.61 -2.90
N VAL A 53 7.47 -0.40 -3.75
CA VAL A 53 8.60 -1.26 -4.11
C VAL A 53 8.86 -1.18 -5.61
N ARG A 54 10.05 -0.71 -5.96
CA ARG A 54 10.58 -0.69 -7.33
C ARG A 54 11.75 -1.65 -7.43
N TYR A 55 11.74 -2.51 -8.43
CA TYR A 55 12.91 -3.33 -8.75
C TYR A 55 13.79 -2.61 -9.77
N ASP A 56 15.09 -2.54 -9.49
CA ASP A 56 16.11 -2.02 -10.40
C ASP A 56 16.89 -3.21 -10.99
N PRO A 57 16.67 -3.57 -12.27
CA PRO A 57 17.34 -4.70 -12.90
C PRO A 57 18.84 -4.46 -13.15
N THR A 58 19.29 -3.19 -13.15
CA THR A 58 20.71 -2.88 -13.46
C THR A 58 21.65 -3.27 -12.32
N ILE A 59 21.13 -3.26 -11.10
CA ILE A 59 21.87 -3.60 -9.88
C ILE A 59 21.19 -4.73 -9.09
N ASP A 60 20.20 -5.39 -9.69
CA ASP A 60 19.38 -6.45 -9.11
C ASP A 60 18.95 -6.12 -7.67
N ARG A 61 18.23 -5.01 -7.48
CA ARG A 61 17.89 -4.51 -6.14
C ARG A 61 16.51 -3.88 -6.09
N CYS A 62 15.76 -4.22 -5.04
CA CYS A 62 14.53 -3.53 -4.68
C CYS A 62 14.83 -2.22 -3.93
N ARG A 63 14.16 -1.14 -4.33
CA ARG A 63 14.23 0.19 -3.74
C ARG A 63 12.84 0.65 -3.32
N SER A 64 12.80 1.43 -2.25
CA SER A 64 11.60 2.08 -1.74
C SER A 64 11.95 3.51 -1.38
N ILE A 65 11.07 4.44 -1.73
CA ILE A 65 11.12 5.82 -1.23
C ILE A 65 10.36 5.97 0.08
N THR A 66 9.50 5.00 0.42
CA THR A 66 8.76 5.00 1.68
C THR A 66 9.75 4.94 2.86
N PRO A 67 9.70 5.91 3.79
CA PRO A 67 10.60 5.92 4.94
C PRO A 67 10.35 4.71 5.84
N PRO A 68 11.34 4.24 6.63
CA PRO A 68 11.12 3.19 7.63
C PRO A 68 10.02 3.58 8.64
N PRO A 69 9.30 2.60 9.25
CA PRO A 69 8.34 2.90 10.30
C PRO A 69 8.97 3.75 11.42
N ALA A 70 8.31 4.85 11.82
CA ALA A 70 8.82 5.77 12.83
C ALA A 70 9.15 5.05 14.17
N ILE A 71 8.41 4.00 14.47
CA ILE A 71 8.62 3.12 15.64
C ILE A 71 10.01 2.46 15.67
N LEU A 72 10.68 2.25 14.53
CA LEU A 72 12.06 1.74 14.51
C LEU A 72 13.09 2.78 14.98
N GLN A 73 12.71 4.06 14.99
CA GLN A 73 13.61 5.18 15.25
C GLN A 73 13.32 5.92 16.56
N ALA A 74 12.15 5.70 17.18
CA ALA A 74 11.74 6.44 18.37
C ALA A 74 12.65 6.23 19.59
N ASN A 75 12.89 4.98 20.01
CA ASN A 75 13.82 4.61 21.08
C ASN A 75 14.13 3.09 21.05
N HIS A 76 14.93 2.61 22.02
CA HIS A 76 15.33 1.19 22.09
C HIS A 76 14.14 0.24 22.29
N GLU A 77 13.24 0.52 23.23
CA GLU A 77 12.06 -0.32 23.52
C GLU A 77 11.13 -0.42 22.30
N SER A 78 10.86 0.73 21.69
CA SER A 78 10.08 0.88 20.47
C SER A 78 10.68 0.08 19.31
N ARG A 79 12.01 0.13 19.13
CA ARG A 79 12.71 -0.65 18.10
C ARG A 79 12.61 -2.15 18.36
N THR A 80 12.76 -2.58 19.60
CA THR A 80 12.61 -3.99 19.97
C THR A 80 11.22 -4.51 19.61
N GLU A 81 10.16 -3.77 19.93
CA GLU A 81 8.80 -4.18 19.56
C GLU A 81 8.56 -4.10 18.05
N ALA A 82 9.07 -3.07 17.38
CA ALA A 82 8.94 -2.91 15.93
C ALA A 82 9.58 -4.06 15.15
N LEU A 83 10.75 -4.57 15.57
CA LEU A 83 11.43 -5.69 14.92
C LEU A 83 10.71 -7.04 15.12
N ARG A 84 9.72 -7.13 16.01
CA ARG A 84 8.82 -8.29 16.12
C ARG A 84 7.68 -8.24 15.10
N VAL A 85 7.39 -7.05 14.59
CA VAL A 85 6.27 -6.79 13.67
C VAL A 85 6.77 -6.64 12.23
N TYR A 86 7.90 -5.97 12.00
CA TYR A 86 8.42 -5.69 10.67
C TYR A 86 9.71 -6.47 10.41
N THR A 87 9.81 -7.06 9.22
CA THR A 87 11.00 -7.77 8.74
C THR A 87 11.61 -7.02 7.57
N LEU A 88 12.94 -7.03 7.46
CA LEU A 88 13.61 -6.61 6.23
C LEU A 88 13.24 -7.59 5.12
N SER A 89 12.65 -7.05 4.06
CA SER A 89 12.02 -7.81 2.97
C SER A 89 12.56 -7.40 1.61
N PHE A 90 12.13 -8.13 0.58
CA PHE A 90 12.46 -7.91 -0.83
C PHE A 90 13.96 -8.05 -1.16
N ALA A 91 14.61 -9.06 -0.56
CA ALA A 91 15.92 -9.51 -1.00
C ALA A 91 15.82 -10.10 -2.40
N THR A 92 16.85 -9.87 -3.21
CA THR A 92 17.01 -10.48 -4.53
C THR A 92 18.13 -11.51 -4.50
N LYS A 93 18.48 -12.08 -5.65
CA LYS A 93 19.57 -13.07 -5.76
C LYS A 93 20.92 -12.48 -5.37
N THR A 94 21.16 -11.21 -5.69
CA THR A 94 22.45 -10.55 -5.45
C THR A 94 22.40 -9.40 -4.44
N SER A 95 21.22 -8.98 -4.00
CA SER A 95 21.06 -7.90 -3.03
C SER A 95 20.31 -8.33 -1.78
N GLU A 96 20.88 -8.00 -0.63
CA GLU A 96 20.25 -8.11 0.69
C GLU A 96 18.95 -7.29 0.81
N PRO A 97 18.02 -7.72 1.69
CA PRO A 97 16.77 -7.00 1.92
C PRO A 97 17.02 -5.68 2.65
N ARG A 98 16.33 -4.61 2.24
CA ARG A 98 16.54 -3.24 2.77
C ARG A 98 15.27 -2.53 3.18
N ILE A 99 14.11 -3.12 2.93
CA ILE A 99 12.82 -2.49 3.11
C ILE A 99 12.11 -3.21 4.26
N TYR A 100 11.86 -2.50 5.36
CA TYR A 100 10.99 -3.02 6.42
C TYR A 100 9.57 -3.12 5.87
N PHE A 101 8.97 -4.29 5.98
CA PHE A 101 7.64 -4.57 5.47
C PHE A 101 6.93 -5.59 6.36
N ASN A 102 5.62 -5.42 6.50
CA ASN A 102 4.75 -6.41 7.13
C ASN A 102 3.55 -6.67 6.19
N PRO A 103 3.39 -7.89 5.64
CA PRO A 103 2.35 -8.20 4.64
C PRO A 103 0.91 -8.11 5.17
N TYR A 104 0.72 -8.13 6.49
CA TYR A 104 -0.59 -8.06 7.17
C TYR A 104 -1.01 -6.62 7.52
N ILE A 105 -0.06 -5.69 7.60
CA ILE A 105 -0.32 -4.29 8.01
C ILE A 105 -0.06 -3.32 6.86
N ASP A 106 1.01 -3.53 6.11
CA ASP A 106 1.43 -2.65 5.02
C ASP A 106 0.69 -2.99 3.72
N VAL A 107 0.47 -1.97 2.89
CA VAL A 107 0.03 -2.12 1.52
C VAL A 107 1.25 -2.15 0.61
N LEU A 108 1.42 -3.23 -0.17
CA LEU A 108 2.47 -3.30 -1.19
C LEU A 108 2.04 -2.54 -2.45
N TYR A 109 2.65 -1.39 -2.70
CA TYR A 109 2.40 -0.63 -3.93
C TYR A 109 3.47 -0.93 -4.98
N LEU A 110 3.00 -1.39 -6.14
CA LEU A 110 3.83 -1.74 -7.28
C LEU A 110 3.54 -0.72 -8.39
N PRO A 111 4.31 0.37 -8.45
CA PRO A 111 4.12 1.40 -9.47
C PRO A 111 4.48 0.83 -10.84
N ARG A 112 3.81 1.31 -11.88
CA ARG A 112 4.14 0.94 -13.26
C ARG A 112 5.54 1.47 -13.60
N HIS A 113 6.46 0.57 -13.97
CA HIS A 113 7.83 0.94 -14.33
C HIS A 113 7.95 1.13 -15.85
N ARG A 114 8.35 2.34 -16.30
CA ARG A 114 8.64 2.68 -17.71
C ARG A 114 7.43 2.49 -18.66
N ALA A 115 7.70 2.52 -19.97
CA ALA A 115 6.71 2.47 -21.05
C ALA A 115 6.16 1.05 -21.37
N MET A 116 6.56 0.02 -20.61
CA MET A 116 6.23 -1.40 -20.84
C MET A 116 5.45 -1.96 -19.64
N GLY A 117 4.20 -1.51 -19.48
CA GLY A 117 3.14 -2.17 -18.68
C GLY A 117 3.49 -2.85 -17.34
N TYR A 118 2.65 -3.83 -16.98
CA TYR A 118 2.80 -4.69 -15.80
C TYR A 118 3.09 -6.16 -16.16
N ASP A 119 3.04 -6.51 -17.46
CA ASP A 119 3.08 -7.89 -17.94
C ASP A 119 4.46 -8.53 -17.74
N GLU A 120 5.53 -7.81 -18.03
CA GLU A 120 6.91 -8.29 -17.80
C GLU A 120 7.30 -8.08 -16.33
N THR A 121 7.06 -6.89 -15.77
CA THR A 121 7.68 -6.45 -14.53
C THR A 121 7.32 -7.24 -13.27
N LEU A 122 6.15 -7.88 -13.17
CA LEU A 122 5.69 -8.52 -11.93
C LEU A 122 5.84 -10.04 -11.87
N ARG A 123 5.68 -10.73 -13.00
CA ARG A 123 6.10 -12.14 -13.11
C ARG A 123 7.60 -12.23 -12.86
N ASP A 124 8.33 -11.29 -13.45
CA ASP A 124 9.75 -11.11 -13.24
C ASP A 124 10.04 -10.73 -11.77
N PHE A 125 9.26 -9.82 -11.17
CA PHE A 125 9.42 -9.44 -9.77
C PHE A 125 9.41 -10.64 -8.82
N ARG A 126 8.41 -11.53 -8.89
CA ARG A 126 8.37 -12.75 -8.06
C ARG A 126 9.58 -13.65 -8.32
N ALA A 127 10.02 -13.77 -9.58
CA ALA A 127 11.17 -14.60 -9.95
C ALA A 127 12.54 -14.04 -9.50
N PHE A 128 12.63 -12.73 -9.23
CA PHE A 128 13.84 -12.08 -8.76
C PHE A 128 13.99 -12.10 -7.24
N LEU A 129 12.89 -12.26 -6.50
CA LEU A 129 12.94 -12.34 -5.04
C LEU A 129 13.62 -13.63 -4.59
N ASN A 130 14.47 -13.52 -3.56
CA ASN A 130 15.09 -14.67 -2.92
C ASN A 130 14.10 -15.47 -2.06
N ALA A 131 13.09 -14.78 -1.50
CA ALA A 131 12.01 -15.37 -0.72
C ALA A 131 10.66 -14.95 -1.32
N PRO A 132 10.22 -15.58 -2.43
CA PRO A 132 8.98 -15.23 -3.11
C PRO A 132 7.72 -15.56 -2.29
N GLU A 133 7.84 -16.42 -1.28
CA GLU A 133 6.75 -16.81 -0.37
C GLU A 133 6.22 -15.62 0.43
N LEU A 134 7.04 -14.57 0.61
CA LEU A 134 6.60 -13.29 1.18
C LEU A 134 5.35 -12.75 0.47
N LEU A 135 5.25 -12.91 -0.85
CA LEU A 135 4.11 -12.43 -1.62
C LEU A 135 2.84 -13.23 -1.33
N ASP A 136 2.97 -14.45 -0.82
CA ASP A 136 1.81 -15.28 -0.49
C ASP A 136 1.06 -14.76 0.73
N ASP A 137 1.77 -14.08 1.64
CA ASP A 137 1.17 -13.48 2.84
C ASP A 137 0.54 -12.10 2.59
N VAL A 138 0.85 -11.45 1.46
CA VAL A 138 0.43 -10.06 1.19
C VAL A 138 -1.09 -9.95 1.11
N LYS A 139 -1.67 -9.13 2.00
CA LYS A 139 -3.12 -8.92 2.10
C LYS A 139 -3.64 -7.75 1.28
N ALA A 140 -2.80 -6.76 0.98
CA ALA A 140 -3.21 -5.57 0.28
C ALA A 140 -2.15 -5.11 -0.73
N ILE A 141 -2.58 -4.84 -1.96
CA ILE A 141 -1.73 -4.27 -3.00
C ILE A 141 -2.27 -2.94 -3.53
N GLY A 142 -1.38 -2.06 -3.97
CA GLY A 142 -1.71 -0.91 -4.80
C GLY A 142 -1.20 -1.12 -6.22
N ILE A 143 -2.03 -0.80 -7.22
CA ILE A 143 -1.67 -0.89 -8.64
C ILE A 143 -2.23 0.31 -9.40
N ASP A 144 -1.50 0.82 -10.38
CA ASP A 144 -1.95 1.94 -11.20
C ASP A 144 -3.09 1.49 -12.14
N HIS A 145 -4.12 2.32 -12.20
CA HIS A 145 -5.13 2.27 -13.24
C HIS A 145 -4.52 2.77 -14.55
N VAL A 146 -4.87 2.08 -15.64
CA VAL A 146 -4.53 2.52 -16.97
C VAL A 146 -5.79 2.44 -17.79
N ASP A 147 -6.09 3.54 -18.44
CA ASP A 147 -7.21 3.66 -19.34
C ASP A 147 -7.09 2.64 -20.46
N VAL A 148 -8.21 1.98 -20.77
CA VAL A 148 -8.31 1.00 -21.85
C VAL A 148 -8.00 1.66 -23.19
N GLU A 149 -8.33 2.94 -23.37
CA GLU A 149 -8.09 3.68 -24.62
C GLU A 149 -6.61 4.02 -24.82
N ILE A 150 -5.84 4.13 -23.73
CA ILE A 150 -4.40 4.45 -23.74
C ILE A 150 -3.55 3.17 -23.72
N LYS A 151 -4.18 2.01 -23.47
CA LYS A 151 -3.53 0.70 -23.41
C LYS A 151 -2.87 0.39 -24.75
N ARG A 152 -1.55 0.20 -24.75
CA ARG A 152 -0.83 -0.16 -25.98
C ARG A 152 -1.16 -1.61 -26.37
N PRO A 153 -1.15 -1.98 -27.66
CA PRO A 153 -1.52 -3.33 -28.10
C PRO A 153 -0.69 -4.47 -27.47
N TRP A 154 0.57 -4.20 -27.12
CA TRP A 154 1.48 -5.15 -26.46
C TRP A 154 1.47 -5.06 -24.94
N GLU A 155 0.75 -4.10 -24.36
CA GLU A 155 0.48 -4.09 -22.94
C GLU A 155 -0.72 -4.99 -22.70
N SER A 156 -0.50 -6.31 -22.75
CA SER A 156 -1.43 -7.30 -22.25
C SER A 156 -1.53 -7.09 -20.74
N TYR A 157 -2.35 -6.13 -20.32
CA TYR A 157 -2.66 -5.92 -18.93
C TYR A 157 -3.17 -7.26 -18.39
N ASN A 158 -2.34 -7.88 -17.57
CA ASN A 158 -2.60 -9.16 -16.92
C ASN A 158 -2.86 -8.86 -15.44
N LYS A 159 -3.77 -7.91 -15.18
CA LYS A 159 -4.17 -7.52 -13.82
C LYS A 159 -4.69 -8.77 -13.10
N ALA A 160 -5.39 -9.66 -13.81
CA ALA A 160 -5.80 -10.95 -13.28
C ALA A 160 -4.62 -11.83 -12.85
N THR A 161 -3.64 -12.06 -13.72
CA THR A 161 -2.43 -12.86 -13.41
C THR A 161 -1.61 -12.25 -12.28
N LEU A 162 -1.46 -10.92 -12.28
CA LEU A 162 -0.82 -10.21 -11.18
C LEU A 162 -1.53 -10.47 -9.87
N MET A 163 -2.84 -10.23 -9.82
CA MET A 163 -3.60 -10.41 -8.59
C MET A 163 -3.59 -11.88 -8.12
N ARG A 164 -3.63 -12.85 -9.04
CA ARG A 164 -3.43 -14.29 -8.76
C ARG A 164 -2.06 -14.62 -8.18
N SER A 165 -1.05 -13.78 -8.40
CA SER A 165 0.29 -13.95 -7.82
C SER A 165 0.31 -13.70 -6.31
N PHE A 166 -0.81 -13.22 -5.74
CA PHE A 166 -1.05 -12.97 -4.33
C PHE A 166 -2.26 -13.82 -3.86
N PRO A 167 -2.04 -15.09 -3.46
CA PRO A 167 -3.13 -16.02 -3.14
C PRO A 167 -4.05 -15.54 -2.01
N ASN A 168 -3.53 -14.81 -1.03
CA ASN A 168 -4.27 -14.36 0.15
C ASN A 168 -4.72 -12.89 0.08
N LEU A 169 -4.84 -12.33 -1.13
CA LEU A 169 -5.14 -10.92 -1.34
C LEU A 169 -6.58 -10.55 -0.95
N ASP A 170 -6.73 -9.62 -0.01
CA ASP A 170 -8.03 -9.16 0.50
C ASP A 170 -8.45 -7.80 -0.10
N LEU A 171 -7.45 -6.95 -0.42
CA LEU A 171 -7.65 -5.58 -0.87
C LEU A 171 -6.76 -5.20 -2.06
N VAL A 172 -7.37 -4.61 -3.09
CA VAL A 172 -6.71 -3.97 -4.22
C VAL A 172 -7.02 -2.48 -4.20
N LYS A 173 -5.98 -1.65 -4.10
CA LYS A 173 -6.08 -0.20 -4.27
C LYS A 173 -5.74 0.15 -5.71
N LEU A 174 -6.77 0.55 -6.47
CA LEU A 174 -6.64 0.96 -7.86
C LEU A 174 -6.31 2.45 -7.91
N ILE A 175 -5.09 2.78 -8.32
CA ILE A 175 -4.53 4.13 -8.25
C ILE A 175 -4.76 4.87 -9.56
N ILE A 176 -5.64 5.87 -9.55
CA ILE A 176 -5.94 6.70 -10.72
C ILE A 176 -5.10 7.97 -10.73
N LYS A 177 -4.72 8.42 -11.92
CA LYS A 177 -4.03 9.70 -12.14
C LYS A 177 -5.06 10.78 -12.41
N GLU A 178 -5.18 11.75 -11.52
CA GLU A 178 -6.00 12.95 -11.75
C GLU A 178 -5.17 14.01 -12.50
N GLU A 179 -5.66 14.54 -13.62
CA GLU A 179 -4.95 15.60 -14.36
C GLU A 179 -4.75 16.87 -13.53
N ARG A 180 -5.73 17.19 -12.67
CA ARG A 180 -5.73 18.38 -11.82
C ARG A 180 -4.82 18.26 -10.60
N ARG A 181 -4.31 17.07 -10.28
CA ARG A 181 -3.36 16.87 -9.19
C ARG A 181 -2.03 16.38 -9.75
N PRO A 182 -0.96 17.18 -9.65
CA PRO A 182 0.34 16.69 -10.07
C PRO A 182 0.69 15.46 -9.22
N CYS A 183 0.94 14.34 -9.88
CA CYS A 183 1.66 13.24 -9.25
C CYS A 183 3.05 13.76 -8.90
N GLY A 184 3.49 13.57 -7.65
CA GLY A 184 4.84 13.91 -7.25
C GLY A 184 5.89 13.25 -8.16
N LYS A 185 7.09 13.81 -8.21
CA LYS A 185 8.21 13.20 -8.96
C LYS A 185 8.50 11.79 -8.43
N LEU A 186 9.27 11.00 -9.18
CA LEU A 186 9.61 9.61 -8.86
C LEU A 186 10.14 9.42 -7.43
N ASP A 187 10.73 10.45 -6.79
CA ASP A 187 11.33 10.37 -5.46
C ASP A 187 10.65 11.28 -4.41
N GLU A 188 9.38 11.64 -4.62
CA GLU A 188 8.62 12.44 -3.66
C GLU A 188 7.70 11.58 -2.81
N ASP A 189 7.65 11.90 -1.51
CA ASP A 189 6.69 11.32 -0.57
C ASP A 189 5.25 11.51 -1.06
N PHE A 190 4.46 10.46 -0.91
CA PHE A 190 3.09 10.42 -1.39
C PHE A 190 2.16 9.75 -0.38
N GLU A 191 0.87 9.97 -0.61
CA GLU A 191 -0.20 9.26 0.08
C GLU A 191 -1.33 8.93 -0.90
N PHE A 192 -2.14 7.94 -0.53
CA PHE A 192 -3.34 7.56 -1.27
C PHE A 192 -4.57 8.13 -0.61
N VAL A 193 -5.29 8.96 -1.35
CA VAL A 193 -6.50 9.63 -0.88
C VAL A 193 -7.68 9.29 -1.78
N GLU A 194 -8.89 9.57 -1.30
CA GLU A 194 -10.08 9.45 -2.12
C GLU A 194 -10.02 10.40 -3.34
N PRO A 195 -10.44 9.96 -4.53
CA PRO A 195 -10.46 10.80 -5.71
C PRO A 195 -11.44 11.97 -5.58
N ARG A 196 -11.15 13.11 -6.19
CA ARG A 196 -12.08 14.26 -6.27
C ARG A 196 -13.00 14.24 -7.50
N MET A 197 -13.18 13.05 -8.09
CA MET A 197 -14.01 12.85 -9.29
C MET A 197 -15.47 12.65 -8.90
N GLU A 198 -16.39 12.89 -9.84
CA GLU A 198 -17.80 12.59 -9.62
C GLU A 198 -17.99 11.06 -9.42
N PRO A 199 -18.94 10.65 -8.55
CA PRO A 199 -19.18 9.23 -8.26
C PRO A 199 -19.41 8.37 -9.51
N GLU A 200 -20.06 8.91 -10.54
CA GLU A 200 -20.34 8.24 -11.81
C GLU A 200 -19.05 7.93 -12.58
N ASP A 201 -18.07 8.82 -12.57
CA ASP A 201 -16.78 8.58 -13.22
C ASP A 201 -15.96 7.53 -12.47
N ILE A 202 -15.98 7.57 -11.13
CA ILE A 202 -15.35 6.54 -10.29
C ILE A 202 -16.00 5.17 -10.55
N LEU A 203 -17.34 5.14 -10.64
CA LEU A 203 -18.09 3.92 -10.95
C LEU A 203 -17.74 3.40 -12.35
N ARG A 204 -17.63 4.26 -13.36
CA ARG A 204 -17.23 3.88 -14.72
C ARG A 204 -15.85 3.20 -14.69
N ILE A 205 -14.85 3.83 -14.07
CA ILE A 205 -13.50 3.27 -13.92
C ILE A 205 -13.52 1.90 -13.24
N TRP A 206 -14.31 1.76 -12.17
CA TRP A 206 -14.43 0.52 -11.43
C TRP A 206 -15.10 -0.59 -12.25
N VAL A 207 -16.17 -0.26 -12.98
CA VAL A 207 -16.88 -1.19 -13.86
C VAL A 207 -15.96 -1.64 -15.00
N ASP A 208 -15.23 -0.73 -15.62
CA ASP A 208 -14.30 -1.04 -16.71
C ASP A 208 -13.17 -1.95 -16.22
N PHE A 209 -12.60 -1.66 -15.05
CA PHE A 209 -11.61 -2.51 -14.41
C PHE A 209 -12.17 -3.92 -14.14
N LYS A 210 -13.37 -4.01 -13.56
CA LYS A 210 -14.02 -5.29 -13.27
C LYS A 210 -14.30 -6.08 -14.55
N GLN A 211 -14.79 -5.42 -15.60
CA GLN A 211 -15.03 -6.06 -16.89
C GLN A 211 -13.74 -6.57 -17.52
N SER A 212 -12.65 -5.79 -17.49
CA SER A 212 -11.33 -6.24 -17.95
C SER A 212 -10.88 -7.49 -17.20
N PHE A 213 -10.96 -7.47 -15.87
CA PHE A 213 -10.59 -8.62 -15.05
C PHE A 213 -11.41 -9.87 -15.38
N VAL A 214 -12.74 -9.76 -15.50
CA VAL A 214 -13.61 -10.91 -15.83
C VAL A 214 -13.31 -11.47 -17.23
N ARG A 215 -12.99 -10.60 -18.19
CA ARG A 215 -12.58 -11.02 -19.54
C ARG A 215 -11.25 -11.77 -19.49
N GLU A 216 -10.25 -11.23 -18.80
CA GLU A 216 -8.95 -11.88 -18.60
C GLU A 216 -9.09 -13.24 -17.92
N GLU A 217 -9.86 -13.34 -16.84
CA GLU A 217 -10.13 -14.60 -16.16
C GLU A 217 -10.77 -15.64 -17.09
N ARG A 218 -11.74 -15.23 -17.93
CA ARG A 218 -12.35 -16.12 -18.92
C ARG A 218 -11.33 -16.63 -19.92
N THR A 219 -10.50 -15.76 -20.47
CA THR A 219 -9.43 -16.15 -21.39
C THR A 219 -8.45 -17.12 -20.73
N LEU A 220 -8.06 -16.88 -19.47
CA LEU A 220 -7.20 -17.80 -18.72
C LEU A 220 -7.84 -19.17 -18.54
N LYS A 221 -9.15 -19.22 -18.28
CA LYS A 221 -9.91 -20.47 -18.19
C LYS A 221 -9.90 -21.25 -19.50
N GLU A 222 -10.19 -20.58 -20.61
CA GLU A 222 -10.21 -21.17 -21.95
C GLU A 222 -8.83 -21.74 -22.32
N ILE A 223 -7.76 -20.99 -22.05
CA ILE A 223 -6.38 -21.44 -22.27
C ILE A 223 -6.06 -22.66 -21.41
N ALA A 224 -6.39 -22.63 -20.11
CA ALA A 224 -6.12 -23.75 -19.21
C ALA A 224 -6.85 -25.03 -19.65
N MET A 225 -8.12 -24.90 -20.04
CA MET A 225 -8.93 -25.99 -20.58
C MET A 225 -8.33 -26.55 -21.88
N GLY A 226 -7.89 -25.68 -22.80
CA GLY A 226 -7.23 -26.11 -24.04
C GLY A 226 -5.88 -26.80 -23.83
N LEU A 227 -5.23 -26.57 -22.68
CA LEU A 227 -4.00 -27.24 -22.26
C LEU A 227 -4.25 -28.48 -21.37
N GLU A 228 -5.50 -28.92 -21.22
CA GLU A 228 -5.91 -30.03 -20.34
C GLU A 228 -5.46 -29.84 -18.88
N LYS A 229 -5.38 -28.58 -18.42
CA LYS A 229 -5.02 -28.23 -17.04
C LYS A 229 -6.26 -27.90 -16.22
N GLU A 230 -6.22 -28.30 -14.94
CA GLU A 230 -7.22 -27.87 -13.98
C GLU A 230 -7.17 -26.34 -13.82
N TYR A 231 -8.34 -25.71 -13.91
CA TYR A 231 -8.47 -24.26 -13.76
C TYR A 231 -9.21 -23.93 -12.47
N MET A 232 -8.49 -23.35 -11.53
CA MET A 232 -9.07 -22.74 -10.35
C MET A 232 -9.46 -21.30 -10.69
N GLY A 233 -10.77 -21.03 -10.60
CA GLY A 233 -11.30 -19.67 -10.73
C GLY A 233 -10.87 -18.82 -9.56
N TRP A 234 -10.62 -17.53 -9.81
CA TRP A 234 -10.17 -16.61 -8.79
C TRP A 234 -11.16 -15.45 -8.66
N ALA A 235 -11.64 -15.21 -7.44
CA ALA A 235 -12.62 -14.16 -7.17
C ALA A 235 -11.91 -12.81 -7.02
N LEU A 236 -12.49 -11.76 -7.59
CA LEU A 236 -11.94 -10.42 -7.45
C LEU A 236 -12.05 -9.95 -5.98
N PRO A 237 -10.94 -9.55 -5.32
CA PRO A 237 -10.96 -9.03 -3.96
C PRO A 237 -11.68 -7.69 -3.87
N THR A 238 -11.71 -7.12 -2.66
CA THR A 238 -12.23 -5.76 -2.49
C THR A 238 -11.38 -4.78 -3.27
N VAL A 239 -11.99 -4.02 -4.17
CA VAL A 239 -11.28 -2.98 -4.94
C VAL A 239 -11.68 -1.60 -4.42
N ARG A 240 -10.69 -0.76 -4.10
CA ARG A 240 -10.88 0.65 -3.75
C ARG A 240 -10.18 1.54 -4.75
N VAL A 241 -10.91 2.49 -5.34
CA VAL A 241 -10.32 3.50 -6.23
C VAL A 241 -9.74 4.62 -5.37
N GLN A 242 -8.47 4.95 -5.59
CA GLN A 242 -7.76 6.01 -4.89
C GLN A 242 -6.90 6.79 -5.87
N THR A 243 -6.47 8.00 -5.49
CA THR A 243 -5.48 8.75 -6.27
C THR A 243 -4.19 8.97 -5.46
N LYS A 244 -3.06 9.00 -6.15
CA LYS A 244 -1.74 9.29 -5.58
C LYS A 244 -1.53 10.80 -5.53
N VAL A 245 -1.33 11.34 -4.34
CA VAL A 245 -1.02 12.76 -4.15
C VAL A 245 0.32 12.94 -3.47
N LYS A 246 0.99 14.05 -3.77
CA LYS A 246 2.19 14.46 -3.03
C LYS A 246 1.80 14.71 -1.59
N LYS A 247 2.53 14.11 -0.65
CA LYS A 247 2.33 14.37 0.77
C LYS A 247 2.77 15.81 1.05
N GLY A 248 1.83 16.67 1.41
CA GLY A 248 2.15 18.02 1.87
C GLY A 248 2.91 17.92 3.20
N ILE A 249 3.95 18.74 3.37
CA ILE A 249 4.45 19.04 4.73
C ILE A 249 3.32 19.86 5.37
N VAL A 250 2.52 19.21 6.20
CA VAL A 250 1.57 19.88 7.08
C VAL A 250 2.34 20.65 8.13
#